data_AF-A0ABD5AYW2-F1
#
_entry.id   AF-A0ABD5AYW2-F1
#
_cell.length_a   1.000
_cell.length_b   1.000
_cell.length_c   1.000
_cell.angle_alpha   90.00
_cell.angle_beta   90.00
_cell.angle_gamma   90.00
#
_symmetry.space_group_name_H-M   'P 1'
#
loop_
_entity.id
_entity.type
_entity.pdbx_description
1 polymer ?
#
loop_
_entity_poly.entity_id
_entity_poly.type
_entity_poly.pdbx_seq_one_letter_code
_entity_poly.pdbx_strand_id
1 'polypeptide(L)'
;ILYTIKKDGPDRIAGFTPIPAMSMISYASGARFINLLGGEMLSFYDWYADLPPASPQIWGEQTDVPESSDWYNASYIMMWGSNVPLTRTPDAHFMTEVRYKGAKVISVAPDYAENVKFADHWLAPHPGTDAAVAQAMTHVILQEYYENQPNDMFINYAKQYSDMPFVIMLDEDENGYKAGRFLRASDLGMSGENNEWKPVIQDKLSQQLLVPNGTMGQRWEEGKKWNLKLETEDGTPIDPMLSMVESDYHVETIQFPYFDSSGDGIFERPIATRTIQLANGEEVKIATVYDSMTSQYGVQRFEHELEATSYDDASSKYTPAWQEQ
;
A
#
# COMPACT_ATOMS: atom_id res chain seq x y z
N ILE A 1 17.85 -2.68 41.84
CA ILE A 1 17.99 -1.39 41.11
C ILE A 1 19.38 -0.79 41.32
N LEU A 2 19.70 -0.14 42.46
CA LEU A 2 21.00 0.55 42.64
C LEU A 2 22.24 -0.34 42.41
N TYR A 3 22.21 -1.59 42.90
CA TYR A 3 23.29 -2.56 42.67
C TYR A 3 23.54 -2.78 41.17
N THR A 4 22.48 -3.12 40.42
CA THR A 4 22.51 -3.38 38.98
C THR A 4 22.98 -2.17 38.19
N ILE A 5 22.42 -0.99 38.48
CA ILE A 5 22.82 0.26 37.82
C ILE A 5 24.33 0.51 38.01
N LYS A 6 24.83 0.34 39.23
CA LYS A 6 26.24 0.61 39.55
C LYS A 6 27.20 -0.42 38.98
N LYS A 7 26.81 -1.69 38.95
CA LYS A 7 27.69 -2.79 38.55
C LYS A 7 27.64 -3.08 37.06
N ASP A 8 26.44 -3.05 36.47
CA ASP A 8 26.15 -3.65 35.17
C ASP A 8 25.56 -2.64 34.15
N GLY A 9 25.12 -1.46 34.61
CA GLY A 9 24.54 -0.41 33.76
C GLY A 9 23.03 -0.20 33.98
N PRO A 10 22.49 0.99 33.69
CA PRO A 10 21.08 1.29 33.89
C PRO A 10 20.14 0.57 32.90
N ASP A 11 20.62 0.28 31.69
CA ASP A 11 19.92 -0.49 30.64
C ASP A 11 19.69 -1.98 31.01
N ARG A 12 20.27 -2.46 32.12
CA ARG A 12 19.96 -3.77 32.73
C ARG A 12 18.70 -3.73 33.61
N ILE A 13 18.07 -2.57 33.72
CA ILE A 13 16.75 -2.39 34.32
C ILE A 13 15.77 -2.09 33.20
N ALA A 14 14.77 -2.96 33.03
CA ALA A 14 13.72 -2.78 32.03
C ALA A 14 12.34 -2.68 32.68
N GLY A 15 11.44 -1.94 32.04
CA GLY A 15 10.02 -1.87 32.36
C GLY A 15 9.16 -2.28 31.16
N PHE A 16 8.18 -3.15 31.41
CA PHE A 16 7.13 -3.48 30.44
C PHE A 16 5.78 -3.02 31.00
N THR A 17 5.12 -2.08 30.32
CA THR A 17 3.77 -1.62 30.62
C THR A 17 3.14 -1.17 29.31
N PRO A 18 2.03 -1.78 28.86
CA PRO A 18 1.46 -1.50 27.53
C PRO A 18 0.39 -0.40 27.58
N ILE A 19 -0.06 0.03 26.39
CA ILE A 19 -1.29 0.81 26.13
C ILE A 19 -1.49 1.99 27.11
N PRO A 20 -0.77 3.12 26.92
CA PRO A 20 -0.94 4.31 27.76
C PRO A 20 -2.35 4.91 27.65
N ALA A 21 -3.05 4.74 26.53
CA ALA A 21 -4.36 5.34 26.28
C ALA A 21 -5.44 4.88 27.28
N MET A 22 -5.37 3.65 27.79
CA MET A 22 -6.37 3.13 28.75
C MET A 22 -6.24 3.77 30.15
N SER A 23 -5.04 4.19 30.54
CA SER A 23 -4.76 4.75 31.86
C SER A 23 -3.40 5.48 31.88
N MET A 24 -3.39 6.71 31.33
CA MET A 24 -2.16 7.46 31.03
C MET A 24 -1.23 7.63 32.24
N ILE A 25 -1.77 7.98 33.40
CA ILE A 25 -0.97 8.23 34.62
C ILE A 25 -0.42 6.92 35.20
N SER A 26 -1.20 5.83 35.16
CA SER A 26 -0.74 4.51 35.60
C SER A 26 0.44 4.03 34.77
N TYR A 27 0.35 4.17 33.43
CA TYR A 27 1.48 3.92 32.52
C TYR A 27 2.68 4.81 32.85
N ALA A 28 2.44 6.13 32.95
CA ALA A 28 3.51 7.12 33.13
C ALA A 28 4.26 6.94 34.45
N SER A 29 3.63 6.40 35.49
CA SER A 29 4.25 6.21 36.81
C SER A 29 5.53 5.36 36.74
N GLY A 30 5.43 4.14 36.21
CA GLY A 30 6.57 3.25 36.00
C GLY A 30 7.48 3.73 34.89
N ALA A 31 6.91 4.18 33.76
CA ALA A 31 7.68 4.62 32.61
C ALA A 31 8.60 5.80 32.95
N ARG A 32 8.11 6.80 33.69
CA ARG A 32 8.92 7.93 34.13
C ARG A 32 10.01 7.51 35.11
N PHE A 33 9.71 6.62 36.04
CA PHE A 33 10.70 6.13 37.00
C PHE A 33 11.86 5.40 36.31
N ILE A 34 11.56 4.49 35.39
CA ILE A 34 12.57 3.73 34.62
C ILE A 34 13.41 4.66 33.75
N ASN A 35 12.77 5.59 33.02
CA ASN A 35 13.48 6.57 32.19
C ASN A 35 14.40 7.48 33.01
N LEU A 36 13.99 7.94 34.20
CA LEU A 36 14.83 8.76 35.08
C LEU A 36 16.07 8.00 35.60
N LEU A 37 15.99 6.67 35.68
CA LEU A 37 17.13 5.83 36.03
C LEU A 37 18.04 5.53 34.83
N GLY A 38 17.62 5.86 33.60
CA GLY A 38 18.28 5.49 32.34
C GLY A 38 18.03 4.03 31.92
N GLY A 39 16.96 3.41 32.43
CA GLY A 39 16.59 2.04 32.07
C GLY A 39 15.70 1.97 30.83
N GLU A 40 15.48 0.75 30.35
CA GLU A 40 14.79 0.49 29.07
C GLU A 40 13.27 0.38 29.24
N MET A 41 12.53 1.11 28.42
CA MET A 41 11.08 0.94 28.29
C MET A 41 10.77 0.12 27.05
N LEU A 42 10.17 -1.05 27.26
CA LEU A 42 9.85 -1.98 26.18
C LEU A 42 8.60 -1.55 25.43
N SER A 43 8.61 -1.72 24.10
CA SER A 43 7.45 -1.48 23.22
C SER A 43 6.34 -2.52 23.44
N PHE A 44 5.16 -2.25 22.89
CA PHE A 44 3.99 -3.13 23.04
C PHE A 44 3.18 -3.33 21.76
N TYR A 45 3.06 -2.32 20.90
CA TYR A 45 2.13 -2.37 19.76
C TYR A 45 2.61 -3.31 18.65
N ASP A 46 3.91 -3.25 18.35
CA ASP A 46 4.65 -4.21 17.55
C ASP A 46 4.66 -5.61 18.18
N TRP A 47 4.91 -5.70 19.49
CA TRP A 47 4.99 -6.97 20.21
C TRP A 47 3.67 -7.74 20.26
N TYR A 48 2.55 -7.04 20.41
CA TYR A 48 1.21 -7.66 20.41
C TYR A 48 0.71 -8.04 19.03
N ALA A 49 1.46 -7.70 17.97
CA ALA A 49 1.01 -7.77 16.58
C ALA A 49 -0.27 -6.95 16.32
N ASP A 50 -0.50 -5.92 17.14
CA ASP A 50 -1.56 -4.94 16.90
C ASP A 50 -1.11 -3.86 15.90
N LEU A 51 0.19 -3.58 15.81
CA LEU A 51 0.79 -2.76 14.76
C LEU A 51 0.68 -3.50 13.43
N PRO A 52 -0.08 -2.99 12.44
CA PRO A 52 -0.06 -3.52 11.09
C PRO A 52 1.12 -2.90 10.34
N PRO A 53 2.21 -3.64 10.02
CA PRO A 53 3.39 -3.04 9.37
C PRO A 53 3.08 -2.42 8.00
N ALA A 54 1.97 -2.83 7.37
CA ALA A 54 1.44 -2.23 6.17
C ALA A 54 1.10 -0.73 6.33
N SER A 55 0.65 -0.27 7.50
CA SER A 55 0.30 1.15 7.69
C SER A 55 1.54 2.07 7.57
N PRO A 56 2.66 1.80 8.27
CA PRO A 56 3.90 2.53 8.02
C PRO A 56 4.44 2.39 6.59
N GLN A 57 4.26 1.23 5.94
CA GLN A 57 4.72 1.01 4.57
C GLN A 57 3.95 1.87 3.55
N ILE A 58 2.63 2.00 3.70
CA ILE A 58 1.77 2.70 2.73
C ILE A 58 1.67 4.19 3.04
N TRP A 59 1.52 4.56 4.32
CA TRP A 59 1.21 5.95 4.72
C TRP A 59 2.30 6.63 5.54
N GLY A 60 3.32 5.89 5.99
CA GLY A 60 4.30 6.43 6.94
C GLY A 60 3.69 6.79 8.31
N GLU A 61 2.55 6.17 8.64
CA GLU A 61 1.78 6.40 9.87
C GLU A 61 1.73 5.10 10.69
N GLN A 62 1.82 5.21 12.02
CA GLN A 62 1.77 4.06 12.92
C GLN A 62 0.45 3.32 12.75
N THR A 63 -0.66 4.01 13.02
CA THR A 63 -2.04 3.58 12.77
C THR A 63 -2.95 4.77 13.04
N ASP A 64 -3.75 5.15 12.04
CA ASP A 64 -4.88 6.06 12.19
C ASP A 64 -6.07 5.46 11.43
N VAL A 65 -7.26 5.49 12.04
CA VAL A 65 -8.46 4.81 11.55
C VAL A 65 -9.70 5.65 11.82
N PRO A 66 -10.76 5.53 11.00
CA PRO A 66 -12.01 6.21 11.26
C PRO A 66 -12.65 5.73 12.58
N GLU A 67 -13.30 6.66 13.28
CA GLU A 67 -14.10 6.34 14.47
C GLU A 67 -15.32 5.47 14.12
N SER A 68 -15.89 4.78 15.11
CA SER A 68 -17.03 3.88 14.91
C SER A 68 -18.29 4.59 14.42
N SER A 69 -18.47 5.87 14.77
CA SER A 69 -19.60 6.66 14.30
C SER A 69 -19.55 6.88 12.78
N ASP A 70 -18.36 6.88 12.18
CA ASP A 70 -18.17 7.03 10.73
C ASP A 70 -18.61 5.78 9.95
N TRP A 71 -18.72 4.62 10.61
CA TRP A 71 -19.31 3.43 9.97
C TRP A 71 -20.74 3.70 9.49
N TYR A 72 -21.46 4.62 10.15
CA TYR A 72 -22.80 5.02 9.76
C TYR A 72 -22.86 5.85 8.46
N ASN A 73 -21.73 6.35 7.98
CA ASN A 73 -21.61 7.09 6.73
C ASN A 73 -21.40 6.16 5.52
N ALA A 74 -20.93 4.93 5.73
CA ALA A 74 -20.70 3.95 4.67
C ALA A 74 -22.01 3.38 4.08
N SER A 75 -21.99 3.04 2.79
CA SER A 75 -23.05 2.28 2.11
C SER A 75 -22.68 0.80 1.87
N TYR A 76 -21.41 0.45 2.08
CA TYR A 76 -20.89 -0.91 1.96
C TYR A 76 -19.79 -1.12 2.99
N ILE A 77 -19.89 -2.16 3.81
CA ILE A 77 -18.92 -2.50 4.86
C ILE A 77 -18.52 -3.97 4.71
N MET A 78 -17.23 -4.25 4.80
CA MET A 78 -16.70 -5.60 4.88
C MET A 78 -16.02 -5.80 6.24
N MET A 79 -16.62 -6.63 7.09
CA MET A 79 -16.01 -7.09 8.33
C MET A 79 -15.07 -8.27 8.02
N TRP A 80 -13.81 -7.96 7.72
CA TRP A 80 -12.81 -8.95 7.36
C TRP A 80 -11.92 -9.28 8.56
N GLY A 81 -11.99 -10.52 9.06
CA GLY A 81 -11.18 -10.95 10.22
C GLY A 81 -11.48 -10.17 11.52
N SER A 82 -12.58 -9.40 11.55
CA SER A 82 -12.96 -8.55 12.68
C SER A 82 -14.30 -9.01 13.26
N ASN A 83 -14.24 -9.63 14.44
CA ASN A 83 -15.43 -10.06 15.17
C ASN A 83 -16.03 -8.90 15.98
N VAL A 84 -16.67 -7.96 15.27
CA VAL A 84 -17.17 -6.68 15.82
C VAL A 84 -18.09 -6.86 17.04
N PRO A 85 -19.10 -7.75 17.04
CA PRO A 85 -20.00 -7.89 18.20
C PRO A 85 -19.28 -8.35 19.47
N LEU A 86 -18.23 -9.15 19.34
CA LEU A 86 -17.48 -9.71 20.47
C LEU A 86 -16.35 -8.80 20.94
N THR A 87 -15.59 -8.21 20.01
CA THR A 87 -14.35 -7.48 20.33
C THR A 87 -14.54 -5.97 20.40
N ARG A 88 -15.62 -5.46 19.80
CA ARG A 88 -16.00 -4.03 19.74
C ARG A 88 -17.47 -3.87 20.16
N THR A 89 -17.88 -4.63 21.19
CA THR A 89 -19.24 -4.63 21.73
C THR A 89 -19.84 -3.23 21.94
N PRO A 90 -19.14 -2.24 22.54
CA PRO A 90 -19.75 -0.92 22.75
C PRO A 90 -20.04 -0.16 21.44
N ASP A 91 -19.34 -0.48 20.36
CA ASP A 91 -19.46 0.19 19.05
C ASP A 91 -20.30 -0.61 18.05
N ALA A 92 -20.57 -1.89 18.32
CA ALA A 92 -21.21 -2.80 17.39
C ALA A 92 -22.59 -2.32 16.90
N HIS A 93 -23.28 -1.49 17.69
CA HIS A 93 -24.57 -0.92 17.29
C HIS A 93 -24.47 -0.11 16.00
N PHE A 94 -23.40 0.67 15.78
CA PHE A 94 -23.22 1.45 14.55
C PHE A 94 -23.23 0.57 13.30
N MET A 95 -22.54 -0.58 13.34
CA MET A 95 -22.54 -1.57 12.26
C MET A 95 -23.92 -2.18 12.05
N THR A 96 -24.66 -2.49 13.12
CA THR A 96 -26.00 -3.07 12.97
C THR A 96 -27.05 -2.06 12.49
N GLU A 97 -26.94 -0.81 12.92
CA GLU A 97 -27.91 0.25 12.66
C GLU A 97 -27.74 0.85 11.26
N VAL A 98 -26.52 0.94 10.73
CA VAL A 98 -26.28 1.43 9.37
C VAL A 98 -26.93 0.53 8.30
N ARG A 99 -27.17 -0.75 8.62
CA ARG A 99 -27.93 -1.65 7.76
C ARG A 99 -29.37 -1.18 7.55
N TYR A 100 -29.99 -0.57 8.56
CA TYR A 100 -31.33 0.03 8.42
C TYR A 100 -31.33 1.27 7.51
N LYS A 101 -30.18 1.92 7.33
CA LYS A 101 -29.96 2.98 6.31
C LYS A 101 -29.77 2.41 4.90
N GLY A 102 -29.72 1.08 4.75
CA GLY A 102 -29.55 0.38 3.48
C GLY A 102 -28.10 0.01 3.16
N ALA A 103 -27.16 0.18 4.10
CA ALA A 103 -25.79 -0.27 3.87
C ALA A 103 -25.71 -1.80 3.84
N LYS A 104 -24.94 -2.32 2.87
CA LYS A 104 -24.66 -3.75 2.75
C LYS A 104 -23.46 -4.12 3.62
N VAL A 105 -23.58 -5.20 4.39
CA VAL A 105 -22.54 -5.67 5.30
C VAL A 105 -22.12 -7.09 4.91
N ILE A 106 -20.84 -7.30 4.68
CA ILE A 106 -20.25 -8.61 4.38
C ILE A 106 -19.37 -9.06 5.53
N SER A 107 -19.42 -10.34 5.89
CA SER A 107 -18.45 -10.94 6.81
C SER A 107 -17.49 -11.84 6.03
N VAL A 108 -16.19 -11.64 6.24
CA VAL A 108 -15.14 -12.55 5.77
C VAL A 108 -14.49 -13.16 7.01
N ALA A 109 -14.82 -14.43 7.27
CA ALA A 109 -14.38 -15.17 8.45
C ALA A 109 -14.37 -16.67 8.12
N PRO A 110 -13.32 -17.43 8.51
CA PRO A 110 -13.23 -18.86 8.21
C PRO A 110 -14.27 -19.70 8.95
N ASP A 111 -14.74 -19.23 10.11
CA ASP A 111 -15.76 -19.87 10.94
C ASP A 111 -17.05 -19.04 10.99
N TYR A 112 -18.13 -19.65 11.49
CA TYR A 112 -19.41 -18.97 11.69
C TYR A 112 -19.38 -18.12 12.97
N ALA A 113 -18.53 -17.10 12.98
CA ALA A 113 -18.30 -16.18 14.09
C ALA A 113 -19.52 -15.26 14.34
N GLU A 114 -19.56 -14.57 15.50
CA GLU A 114 -20.69 -13.74 15.90
C GLU A 114 -20.98 -12.60 14.91
N ASN A 115 -19.96 -12.06 14.24
CA ASN A 115 -20.11 -11.03 13.20
C ASN A 115 -20.90 -11.54 11.99
N VAL A 116 -20.81 -12.83 11.64
CA VAL A 116 -21.53 -13.44 10.51
C VAL A 116 -23.03 -13.32 10.67
N LYS A 117 -23.54 -13.43 11.91
CA LYS A 117 -24.97 -13.31 12.22
C LYS A 117 -25.58 -11.98 11.75
N PHE A 118 -24.77 -10.92 11.66
CA PHE A 118 -25.21 -9.58 11.30
C PHE A 118 -24.92 -9.20 9.84
N ALA A 119 -24.25 -10.06 9.09
CA ALA A 119 -23.89 -9.81 7.70
C ALA A 119 -24.99 -10.28 6.72
N ASP A 120 -25.03 -9.64 5.55
CA ASP A 120 -25.92 -10.00 4.44
C ASP A 120 -25.33 -11.16 3.61
N HIS A 121 -24.00 -11.28 3.57
CA HIS A 121 -23.30 -12.47 3.06
C HIS A 121 -22.12 -12.85 3.95
N TRP A 122 -21.78 -14.14 3.89
CA TRP A 122 -20.63 -14.73 4.54
C TRP A 122 -19.71 -15.34 3.50
N LEU A 123 -18.44 -14.93 3.50
CA LEU A 123 -17.35 -15.58 2.78
C LEU A 123 -16.45 -16.28 3.79
N ALA A 124 -16.19 -17.57 3.57
CA ALA A 124 -15.42 -18.42 4.48
C ALA A 124 -14.14 -18.95 3.81
N PRO A 125 -13.13 -18.09 3.58
CA PRO A 125 -11.86 -18.53 3.02
C PRO A 125 -11.13 -19.43 4.03
N HIS A 126 -10.17 -20.22 3.54
CA HIS A 126 -9.27 -20.94 4.44
C HIS A 126 -8.46 -19.96 5.29
N PRO A 127 -8.28 -20.21 6.61
CA PRO A 127 -7.54 -19.29 7.47
C PRO A 127 -6.15 -18.95 6.91
N GLY A 128 -5.84 -17.66 6.80
CA GLY A 128 -4.53 -17.18 6.30
C GLY A 128 -4.43 -17.09 4.78
N THR A 129 -5.50 -17.39 4.04
CA THR A 129 -5.56 -17.26 2.57
C THR A 129 -6.28 -15.99 2.11
N ASP A 130 -6.65 -15.12 3.04
CA ASP A 130 -7.39 -13.87 2.80
C ASP A 130 -6.73 -12.97 1.75
N ALA A 131 -5.38 -12.97 1.69
CA ALA A 131 -4.64 -12.23 0.68
C ALA A 131 -4.97 -12.67 -0.75
N ALA A 132 -5.22 -13.96 -0.99
CA ALA A 132 -5.61 -14.46 -2.31
C ALA A 132 -6.98 -13.89 -2.74
N VAL A 133 -7.94 -13.82 -1.81
CA VAL A 133 -9.25 -13.17 -2.03
C VAL A 133 -9.07 -11.69 -2.37
N ALA A 134 -8.27 -10.96 -1.58
CA ALA A 134 -8.00 -9.54 -1.83
C ALA A 134 -7.29 -9.32 -3.18
N GLN A 135 -6.40 -10.23 -3.58
CA GLN A 135 -5.71 -10.18 -4.86
C GLN A 135 -6.66 -10.39 -6.04
N ALA A 136 -7.57 -11.37 -5.95
CA ALA A 136 -8.61 -11.58 -6.96
C ALA A 136 -9.59 -10.41 -7.07
N MET A 137 -9.98 -9.81 -5.94
CA MET A 137 -10.77 -8.58 -5.93
C MET A 137 -10.02 -7.43 -6.62
N THR A 138 -8.72 -7.31 -6.37
CA THR A 138 -7.87 -6.28 -6.98
C THR A 138 -7.78 -6.46 -8.50
N HIS A 139 -7.60 -7.68 -8.99
CA HIS A 139 -7.64 -8.00 -10.42
C HIS A 139 -8.93 -7.50 -11.08
N VAL A 140 -10.09 -7.85 -10.51
CA VAL A 140 -11.39 -7.43 -11.06
C VAL A 140 -11.55 -5.90 -11.02
N ILE A 141 -11.12 -5.25 -9.93
CA ILE A 141 -11.21 -3.78 -9.81
C ILE A 141 -10.36 -3.09 -10.89
N LEU A 142 -9.11 -3.52 -11.08
CA LEU A 142 -8.22 -2.97 -12.10
C LEU A 142 -8.78 -3.23 -13.51
N GLN A 143 -9.18 -4.47 -13.79
CA GLN A 143 -9.71 -4.84 -15.09
C GLN A 143 -10.98 -4.04 -15.45
N GLU A 144 -11.95 -3.95 -14.53
CA GLU A 144 -13.24 -3.33 -14.87
C GLU A 144 -13.19 -1.80 -14.79
N TYR A 145 -12.56 -1.23 -13.76
CA TYR A 145 -12.71 0.19 -13.44
C TYR A 145 -11.48 1.05 -13.74
N TYR A 146 -10.37 0.43 -14.17
CA TYR A 146 -9.19 1.15 -14.65
C TYR A 146 -8.90 0.89 -16.12
N GLU A 147 -9.18 -0.30 -16.66
CA GLU A 147 -8.95 -0.64 -18.07
C GLU A 147 -10.23 -0.68 -18.91
N ASN A 148 -11.17 -1.59 -18.63
CA ASN A 148 -12.36 -1.80 -19.48
C ASN A 148 -13.30 -0.59 -19.50
N GLN A 149 -13.62 -0.05 -18.32
CA GLN A 149 -14.51 1.08 -18.12
C GLN A 149 -13.92 2.02 -17.07
N PRO A 150 -12.89 2.81 -17.45
CA PRO A 150 -12.18 3.68 -16.52
C PRO A 150 -13.14 4.60 -15.76
N ASN A 151 -13.10 4.55 -14.44
CA ASN A 151 -13.93 5.38 -13.58
C ASN A 151 -13.18 6.68 -13.21
N ASP A 152 -13.72 7.83 -13.62
CA ASP A 152 -13.07 9.14 -13.39
C ASP A 152 -12.72 9.41 -11.92
N MET A 153 -13.56 9.00 -10.97
CA MET A 153 -13.27 9.19 -9.55
C MET A 153 -12.05 8.37 -9.12
N PHE A 154 -11.96 7.12 -9.57
CA PHE A 154 -10.86 6.21 -9.22
C PHE A 154 -9.55 6.65 -9.86
N ILE A 155 -9.60 7.02 -11.13
CA ILE A 155 -8.43 7.52 -11.88
C ILE A 155 -7.89 8.81 -11.26
N ASN A 156 -8.75 9.79 -10.99
CA ASN A 156 -8.32 11.05 -10.39
C ASN A 156 -7.79 10.86 -8.97
N TYR A 157 -8.41 9.98 -8.18
CA TYR A 157 -7.92 9.63 -6.86
C TYR A 157 -6.52 8.99 -6.93
N ALA A 158 -6.33 8.00 -7.81
CA ALA A 158 -5.05 7.31 -7.99
C ALA A 158 -3.94 8.28 -8.43
N LYS A 159 -4.23 9.18 -9.38
CA LYS A 159 -3.26 10.18 -9.85
C LYS A 159 -2.79 11.13 -8.75
N GLN A 160 -3.67 11.49 -7.80
CA GLN A 160 -3.36 12.51 -6.81
C GLN A 160 -2.89 11.95 -5.46
N TYR A 161 -3.43 10.83 -5.02
CA TYR A 161 -3.32 10.34 -3.65
C TYR A 161 -2.61 8.99 -3.52
N SER A 162 -2.04 8.47 -4.61
CA SER A 162 -1.24 7.25 -4.59
C SER A 162 0.10 7.45 -5.29
N ASP A 163 0.96 6.46 -5.18
CA ASP A 163 2.22 6.38 -5.92
C ASP A 163 2.09 5.72 -7.31
N MET A 164 0.87 5.33 -7.72
CA MET A 164 0.60 4.74 -9.04
C MET A 164 1.23 5.48 -10.24
N PRO A 165 1.21 6.83 -10.34
CA PRO A 165 1.83 7.54 -11.47
C PRO A 165 3.35 7.69 -11.36
N PHE A 166 3.96 7.33 -10.22
CA PHE A 166 5.41 7.46 -10.06
C PHE A 166 6.15 6.43 -10.88
N VAL A 167 7.33 6.84 -11.35
CA VAL A 167 8.14 6.06 -12.28
C VAL A 167 9.15 5.21 -11.51
N ILE A 168 9.19 3.93 -11.84
CA ILE A 168 10.21 2.98 -11.39
C ILE A 168 11.18 2.67 -12.54
N MET A 169 12.43 2.39 -12.20
CA MET A 169 13.38 1.79 -13.12
C MET A 169 13.24 0.27 -13.08
N LEU A 170 13.47 -0.40 -14.20
CA LEU A 170 13.55 -1.84 -14.26
C LEU A 170 15.01 -2.27 -14.15
N ASP A 171 15.28 -3.19 -13.22
CA ASP A 171 16.58 -3.85 -13.12
C ASP A 171 16.60 -5.06 -14.07
N GLU A 172 17.69 -5.26 -14.78
CA GLU A 172 17.89 -6.40 -15.68
C GLU A 172 18.86 -7.40 -15.05
N ASP A 173 18.50 -8.68 -15.04
CA ASP A 173 19.43 -9.78 -14.78
C ASP A 173 19.38 -10.85 -15.88
N GLU A 174 20.10 -11.95 -15.68
CA GLU A 174 20.21 -13.02 -16.68
C GLU A 174 18.86 -13.67 -17.05
N ASN A 175 17.82 -13.49 -16.22
CA ASN A 175 16.51 -14.08 -16.42
C ASN A 175 15.47 -13.08 -16.96
N GLY A 176 15.75 -11.76 -16.96
CA GLY A 176 14.86 -10.74 -17.51
C GLY A 176 14.78 -9.48 -16.65
N TYR A 177 13.68 -8.72 -16.82
CA TYR A 177 13.44 -7.50 -16.06
C TYR A 177 12.72 -7.77 -14.75
N LYS A 178 13.05 -7.00 -13.71
CA LYS A 178 12.31 -6.91 -12.44
C LYS A 178 12.09 -5.46 -12.04
N ALA A 179 11.07 -5.21 -11.23
CA ALA A 179 10.83 -3.89 -10.69
C ALA A 179 12.00 -3.47 -9.77
N GLY A 180 12.68 -2.39 -10.15
CA GLY A 180 13.74 -1.78 -9.36
C GLY A 180 13.22 -0.65 -8.47
N ARG A 181 14.12 0.25 -8.09
CA ARG A 181 13.76 1.43 -7.29
C ARG A 181 13.03 2.51 -8.13
N PHE A 182 12.35 3.43 -7.45
CA PHE A 182 11.87 4.66 -8.07
C PHE A 182 12.98 5.41 -8.81
N LEU A 183 12.64 5.94 -9.99
CA LEU A 183 13.41 6.95 -10.69
C LEU A 183 13.32 8.26 -9.92
N ARG A 184 14.47 8.89 -9.66
CA ARG A 184 14.58 10.09 -8.83
C ARG A 184 15.11 11.26 -9.65
N ALA A 185 14.82 12.47 -9.19
CA ALA A 185 15.32 13.70 -9.78
C ALA A 185 16.85 13.72 -9.94
N SER A 186 17.58 13.11 -9.00
CA SER A 186 19.04 12.97 -9.06
C SER A 186 19.52 12.13 -10.25
N ASP A 187 18.76 11.11 -10.66
CA ASP A 187 19.12 10.22 -11.78
C ASP A 187 19.03 10.95 -13.13
N LEU A 188 18.20 11.99 -13.18
CA LEU A 188 17.97 12.84 -14.35
C LEU A 188 18.85 14.11 -14.35
N GLY A 189 19.72 14.28 -13.33
CA GLY A 189 20.60 15.44 -13.23
C GLY A 189 19.85 16.75 -12.99
N MET A 190 18.64 16.69 -12.42
CA MET A 190 17.88 17.87 -12.06
C MET A 190 18.61 18.67 -10.98
N SER A 191 18.49 20.00 -11.01
CA SER A 191 19.01 20.88 -9.96
C SER A 191 18.06 20.92 -8.76
N GLY A 192 18.59 21.18 -7.56
CA GLY A 192 17.81 21.24 -6.33
C GLY A 192 18.46 20.48 -5.17
N GLU A 193 17.94 20.70 -3.97
CA GLU A 193 18.34 19.98 -2.76
C GLU A 193 17.61 18.63 -2.67
N ASN A 194 18.18 17.65 -1.95
CA ASN A 194 17.59 16.35 -1.66
C ASN A 194 16.96 15.62 -2.87
N ASN A 195 17.53 15.79 -4.07
CA ASN A 195 16.98 15.23 -5.31
C ASN A 195 17.02 13.70 -5.35
N GLU A 196 17.84 13.08 -4.51
CA GLU A 196 17.87 11.64 -4.25
C GLU A 196 16.67 11.13 -3.43
N TRP A 197 15.82 12.02 -2.92
CA TRP A 197 14.58 11.73 -2.16
C TRP A 197 13.31 12.20 -2.88
N LYS A 198 13.43 12.57 -4.16
CA LYS A 198 12.34 13.12 -4.98
C LYS A 198 12.07 12.18 -6.16
N PRO A 199 11.19 11.17 -6.01
CA PRO A 199 10.77 10.37 -7.14
C PRO A 199 10.00 11.22 -8.15
N VAL A 200 10.02 10.81 -9.41
CA VAL A 200 9.43 11.59 -10.53
C VAL A 200 8.19 10.92 -11.10
N ILE A 201 7.37 11.72 -11.77
CA ILE A 201 6.23 11.28 -12.58
C ILE A 201 6.46 11.68 -14.05
N GLN A 202 5.74 11.05 -14.97
CA GLN A 202 5.57 11.56 -16.32
C GLN A 202 4.33 12.46 -16.36
N ASP A 203 4.52 13.72 -16.72
CA ASP A 203 3.40 14.67 -16.87
C ASP A 203 2.84 14.66 -18.30
N LYS A 204 1.51 14.66 -18.39
CA LYS A 204 0.76 14.66 -19.66
C LYS A 204 0.72 16.04 -20.31
N LEU A 205 0.77 17.12 -19.52
CA LEU A 205 0.66 18.48 -20.08
C LEU A 205 1.95 18.92 -20.75
N SER A 206 3.08 18.72 -20.07
CA SER A 206 4.42 19.08 -20.54
C SER A 206 5.10 18.00 -21.36
N GLN A 207 4.63 16.74 -21.26
CA GLN A 207 5.30 15.56 -21.81
C GLN A 207 6.72 15.35 -21.22
N GLN A 208 6.99 15.85 -20.02
CA GLN A 208 8.28 15.72 -19.35
C GLN A 208 8.21 14.88 -18.07
N LEU A 209 9.34 14.29 -17.71
CA LEU A 209 9.57 13.77 -16.37
C LEU A 209 9.83 14.94 -15.42
N LEU A 210 9.10 15.01 -14.31
CA LEU A 210 9.22 16.09 -13.34
C LEU A 210 8.95 15.61 -11.91
N VAL A 211 9.28 16.47 -10.93
CA VAL A 211 8.99 16.24 -9.52
C VAL A 211 7.65 16.90 -9.17
N PRO A 212 6.62 16.13 -8.74
CA PRO A 212 5.39 16.71 -8.21
C PRO A 212 5.61 17.23 -6.78
N ASN A 213 4.74 18.13 -6.30
CA ASN A 213 4.71 18.48 -4.89
C ASN A 213 4.36 17.26 -4.00
N GLY A 214 4.87 17.25 -2.77
CA GLY A 214 4.58 16.23 -1.76
C GLY A 214 5.66 15.16 -1.58
N THR A 215 6.73 15.19 -2.38
CA THR A 215 7.83 14.22 -2.27
C THR A 215 8.66 14.43 -0.99
N MET A 216 9.24 13.35 -0.45
CA MET A 216 9.90 13.37 0.87
C MET A 216 11.08 14.35 0.95
N GLY A 217 11.83 14.53 -0.14
CA GLY A 217 12.92 15.53 -0.18
C GLY A 217 12.44 16.94 0.17
N GLN A 218 11.27 17.34 -0.32
CA GLN A 218 10.70 18.68 -0.08
C GLN A 218 10.31 18.93 1.38
N ARG A 219 10.06 17.87 2.16
CA ARG A 219 9.64 18.00 3.57
C ARG A 219 10.69 18.70 4.44
N TRP A 220 11.97 18.56 4.08
CA TRP A 220 13.10 19.02 4.87
C TRP A 220 13.83 20.22 4.25
N GLU A 221 13.34 20.73 3.13
CA GLU A 221 13.90 21.89 2.44
C GLU A 221 13.23 23.18 2.90
N GLU A 222 14.04 24.23 3.09
CA GLU A 222 13.53 25.52 3.52
C GLU A 222 12.72 26.19 2.40
N GLY A 223 11.52 26.67 2.74
CA GLY A 223 10.66 27.41 1.81
C GLY A 223 9.92 26.57 0.76
N LYS A 224 10.09 25.24 0.74
CA LYS A 224 9.38 24.35 -0.19
C LYS A 224 7.97 24.02 0.28
N LYS A 225 7.10 23.75 -0.70
CA LYS A 225 5.69 23.41 -0.48
C LYS A 225 5.48 21.90 -0.44
N TRP A 226 5.55 21.30 0.74
CA TRP A 226 5.24 19.88 0.93
C TRP A 226 3.72 19.65 1.08
N ASN A 227 3.03 19.34 -0.02
CA ASN A 227 1.58 19.09 -0.08
C ASN A 227 1.20 18.25 -1.32
N LEU A 228 -0.05 17.76 -1.38
CA LEU A 228 -0.55 16.88 -2.45
C LEU A 228 -1.33 17.61 -3.56
N LYS A 229 -1.03 18.88 -3.82
CA LYS A 229 -1.61 19.57 -4.99
C LYS A 229 -0.88 19.09 -6.24
N LEU A 230 -1.65 18.82 -7.30
CA LEU A 230 -1.13 18.48 -8.62
C LEU A 230 -0.56 19.72 -9.32
N GLU A 231 0.56 20.17 -8.77
CA GLU A 231 1.35 21.30 -9.24
C GLU A 231 2.85 20.98 -9.05
N THR A 232 3.70 21.58 -9.86
CA THR A 232 5.13 21.71 -9.57
C THR A 232 5.37 22.74 -8.46
N GLU A 233 6.62 22.90 -8.04
CA GLU A 233 7.00 23.82 -6.97
C GLU A 233 6.62 25.29 -7.27
N ASP A 234 6.79 25.71 -8.52
CA ASP A 234 6.45 27.06 -9.00
C ASP A 234 4.94 27.30 -9.16
N GLY A 235 4.11 26.27 -8.92
CA GLY A 235 2.66 26.33 -9.03
C GLY A 235 2.13 26.03 -10.43
N THR A 236 2.96 25.56 -11.36
CA THR A 236 2.50 25.09 -12.68
C THR A 236 1.65 23.82 -12.49
N PRO A 237 0.39 23.78 -12.98
CA PRO A 237 -0.44 22.59 -12.89
C PRO A 237 0.17 21.40 -13.65
N ILE A 238 -0.05 20.19 -13.14
CA ILE A 238 0.37 18.93 -13.77
C ILE A 238 -0.81 17.97 -13.90
N ASP A 239 -0.73 17.06 -14.87
CA ASP A 239 -1.62 15.91 -15.04
C ASP A 239 -0.77 14.64 -15.15
N PRO A 240 -0.56 13.91 -14.03
CA PRO A 240 0.25 12.70 -14.04
C PRO A 240 -0.32 11.64 -14.99
N MET A 241 0.51 11.07 -15.86
CA MET A 241 0.17 9.86 -16.58
C MET A 241 0.14 8.68 -15.61
N LEU A 242 -0.88 7.82 -15.69
CA LEU A 242 -0.90 6.58 -14.91
C LEU A 242 -0.06 5.51 -15.60
N SER A 243 -0.01 5.48 -16.92
CA SER A 243 0.64 4.41 -17.67
C SER A 243 1.55 4.93 -18.76
N MET A 244 2.63 4.20 -19.05
CA MET A 244 3.48 4.42 -20.22
C MET A 244 2.70 4.28 -21.55
N VAL A 245 1.58 3.54 -21.56
CA VAL A 245 0.68 3.39 -22.73
C VAL A 245 0.08 4.72 -23.18
N GLU A 246 0.04 5.75 -22.33
CA GLU A 246 -0.43 7.10 -22.70
C GLU A 246 0.56 7.86 -23.61
N SER A 247 1.65 7.22 -24.04
CA SER A 247 2.74 7.79 -24.84
C SER A 247 3.37 6.72 -25.75
N ASP A 248 4.51 7.01 -26.39
CA ASP A 248 5.27 5.98 -27.11
C ASP A 248 5.88 4.97 -26.11
N TYR A 249 5.60 3.68 -26.32
CA TYR A 249 5.94 2.60 -25.38
C TYR A 249 6.37 1.32 -26.09
N HIS A 250 7.07 0.47 -25.34
CA HIS A 250 7.41 -0.90 -25.73
C HIS A 250 6.84 -1.88 -24.71
N VAL A 251 6.43 -3.06 -25.18
CA VAL A 251 6.03 -4.15 -24.30
C VAL A 251 7.23 -5.05 -24.05
N GLU A 252 7.58 -5.23 -22.79
CA GLU A 252 8.64 -6.12 -22.33
C GLU A 252 8.07 -7.19 -21.41
N THR A 253 8.84 -8.26 -21.17
CA THR A 253 8.50 -9.26 -20.16
C THR A 253 9.17 -8.91 -18.83
N ILE A 254 8.37 -8.84 -17.76
CA ILE A 254 8.81 -8.62 -16.38
C ILE A 254 8.54 -9.85 -15.52
N GLN A 255 9.41 -10.06 -14.54
CA GLN A 255 9.35 -11.16 -13.58
C GLN A 255 8.78 -10.69 -12.25
N PHE A 256 7.88 -11.50 -11.69
CA PHE A 256 7.31 -11.31 -10.37
C PHE A 256 7.55 -12.53 -9.48
N PRO A 257 7.93 -12.32 -8.21
CA PRO A 257 8.00 -13.42 -7.26
C PRO A 257 6.60 -13.93 -6.93
N TYR A 258 6.49 -15.23 -6.72
CA TYR A 258 5.27 -15.90 -6.31
C TYR A 258 5.55 -16.84 -5.16
N PHE A 259 4.61 -16.93 -4.23
CA PHE A 259 4.71 -17.75 -3.04
C PHE A 259 3.38 -18.44 -2.80
N ASP A 260 3.41 -19.74 -2.60
CA ASP A 260 2.23 -20.52 -2.23
C ASP A 260 2.60 -21.61 -1.21
N SER A 261 1.68 -22.54 -0.96
CA SER A 261 1.90 -23.66 -0.03
C SER A 261 2.94 -24.69 -0.54
N SER A 262 3.29 -24.66 -1.83
CA SER A 262 4.27 -25.54 -2.46
C SER A 262 5.68 -24.94 -2.47
N GLY A 263 5.82 -23.62 -2.30
CA GLY A 263 7.12 -22.95 -2.15
C GLY A 263 7.15 -21.55 -2.79
N ASP A 264 8.37 -21.12 -3.12
CA ASP A 264 8.64 -19.90 -3.87
C ASP A 264 8.84 -20.18 -5.37
N GLY A 265 8.56 -19.18 -6.19
CA GLY A 265 8.73 -19.24 -7.63
C GLY A 265 8.71 -17.86 -8.29
N ILE A 266 8.81 -17.86 -9.62
CA ILE A 266 8.74 -16.67 -10.45
C ILE A 266 7.71 -16.93 -11.55
N PHE A 267 6.94 -15.90 -11.89
CA PHE A 267 6.11 -15.89 -13.09
C PHE A 267 6.34 -14.60 -13.88
N GLU A 268 6.02 -14.67 -15.16
CA GLU A 268 6.29 -13.62 -16.13
C GLU A 268 5.00 -12.96 -16.59
N ARG A 269 5.08 -11.65 -16.86
CA ARG A 269 3.97 -10.82 -17.32
C ARG A 269 4.45 -9.77 -18.32
N PRO A 270 3.60 -9.29 -19.22
CA PRO A 270 3.94 -8.17 -20.08
C PRO A 270 3.85 -6.86 -19.29
N ILE A 271 4.72 -5.91 -19.58
CA ILE A 271 4.70 -4.57 -18.99
C ILE A 271 5.00 -3.51 -20.06
N ALA A 272 4.27 -2.39 -20.01
CA ALA A 272 4.58 -1.22 -20.83
C ALA A 272 5.80 -0.48 -20.26
N THR A 273 6.76 -0.20 -21.12
CA THR A 273 8.02 0.44 -20.74
C THR A 273 8.39 1.56 -21.71
N ARG A 274 9.31 2.42 -21.26
CA ARG A 274 10.04 3.37 -22.11
C ARG A 274 11.52 3.30 -21.79
N THR A 275 12.38 3.48 -22.79
CA THR A 275 13.82 3.65 -22.57
C THR A 275 14.14 5.13 -22.39
N ILE A 276 14.93 5.46 -21.37
CA ILE A 276 15.47 6.81 -21.14
C ILE A 276 16.97 6.75 -20.91
N GLN A 277 17.65 7.87 -21.16
CA GLN A 277 19.05 8.05 -20.77
C GLN A 277 19.13 8.83 -19.45
N LEU A 278 19.84 8.25 -18.48
CA LEU A 278 20.15 8.89 -17.20
C LEU A 278 21.26 9.94 -17.35
N ALA A 279 21.43 10.78 -16.33
CA ALA A 279 22.46 11.83 -16.33
C ALA A 279 23.90 11.29 -16.37
N ASN A 280 24.13 10.05 -15.94
CA ASN A 280 25.42 9.36 -16.04
C ASN A 280 25.69 8.79 -17.46
N GLY A 281 24.72 8.90 -18.39
CA GLY A 281 24.79 8.39 -19.76
C GLY A 281 24.26 6.96 -19.94
N GLU A 282 23.88 6.27 -18.87
CA GLU A 282 23.31 4.92 -18.88
C GLU A 282 21.88 4.95 -19.45
N GLU A 283 21.55 3.97 -20.29
CA GLU A 283 20.18 3.75 -20.76
C GLU A 283 19.47 2.76 -19.86
N VAL A 284 18.28 3.12 -19.39
CA VAL A 284 17.45 2.28 -18.53
C VAL A 284 16.02 2.20 -19.06
N LYS A 285 15.35 1.08 -18.77
CA LYS A 285 13.91 0.96 -18.98
C LYS A 285 13.15 1.43 -17.76
N ILE A 286 12.06 2.15 -17.99
CA ILE A 286 11.18 2.69 -16.96
C ILE A 286 9.74 2.27 -17.20
N ALA A 287 8.99 2.14 -16.11
CA ALA A 287 7.54 1.90 -16.08
C ALA A 287 6.92 2.71 -14.94
N THR A 288 5.59 2.86 -14.89
CA THR A 288 4.94 3.40 -13.70
C THR A 288 4.66 2.29 -12.67
N VAL A 289 4.38 2.67 -11.43
CA VAL A 289 3.87 1.72 -10.41
C VAL A 289 2.55 1.10 -10.86
N TYR A 290 1.68 1.85 -11.53
CA TYR A 290 0.44 1.34 -12.12
C TYR A 290 0.69 0.26 -13.19
N ASP A 291 1.68 0.46 -14.07
CA ASP A 291 2.05 -0.54 -15.07
C ASP A 291 2.55 -1.83 -14.42
N SER A 292 3.38 -1.71 -13.38
CA SER A 292 3.84 -2.85 -12.58
C SER A 292 2.67 -3.56 -11.89
N MET A 293 1.76 -2.81 -11.28
CA MET A 293 0.61 -3.37 -10.56
C MET A 293 -0.34 -4.10 -11.52
N THR A 294 -0.76 -3.47 -12.62
CA THR A 294 -1.64 -4.10 -13.61
C THR A 294 -1.01 -5.33 -14.25
N SER A 295 0.30 -5.28 -14.52
CA SER A 295 1.08 -6.43 -14.99
C SER A 295 1.05 -7.58 -13.97
N GLN A 296 1.40 -7.31 -12.71
CA GLN A 296 1.43 -8.32 -11.64
C GLN A 296 0.08 -9.01 -11.48
N TYR A 297 -1.00 -8.23 -11.46
CA TYR A 297 -2.36 -8.73 -11.32
C TYR A 297 -2.94 -9.38 -12.58
N GLY A 298 -2.16 -9.50 -13.67
CA GLY A 298 -2.58 -10.21 -14.89
C GLY A 298 -3.73 -9.53 -15.62
N VAL A 299 -3.84 -8.20 -15.51
CA VAL A 299 -4.86 -7.39 -16.20
C VAL A 299 -4.60 -7.41 -17.71
N GLN A 300 -5.67 -7.55 -18.50
CA GLN A 300 -5.61 -7.54 -19.97
C GLN A 300 -5.44 -6.13 -20.51
N ARG A 301 -4.31 -5.86 -21.17
CA ARG A 301 -3.93 -4.53 -21.69
C ARG A 301 -3.31 -4.58 -23.08
N PHE A 302 -2.65 -5.69 -23.43
CA PHE A 302 -1.81 -5.79 -24.63
C PHE A 302 -2.20 -6.93 -25.58
N GLU A 303 -3.24 -7.70 -25.26
CA GLU A 303 -3.59 -8.96 -25.98
C GLU A 303 -2.42 -9.96 -25.97
N HIS A 304 -1.64 -9.97 -24.88
CA HIS A 304 -0.46 -10.81 -24.75
C HIS A 304 -0.81 -12.17 -24.14
N GLU A 305 -0.13 -13.25 -24.56
CA GLU A 305 -0.39 -14.62 -24.09
C GLU A 305 -0.11 -14.86 -22.59
N LEU A 306 0.52 -13.89 -21.93
CA LEU A 306 0.88 -13.93 -20.51
C LEU A 306 -0.10 -13.12 -19.64
N GLU A 307 -1.12 -12.49 -20.21
CA GLU A 307 -2.22 -11.85 -19.46
C GLU A 307 -3.26 -12.91 -19.05
N ALA A 308 -4.09 -12.62 -18.05
CA ALA A 308 -5.23 -13.49 -17.79
C ALA A 308 -6.14 -13.50 -19.02
N THR A 309 -6.72 -14.64 -19.38
CA THR A 309 -7.66 -14.73 -20.53
C THR A 309 -9.10 -14.40 -20.15
N SER A 310 -9.46 -14.57 -18.88
CA SER A 310 -10.76 -14.22 -18.29
C SER A 310 -10.70 -14.35 -16.77
N TYR A 311 -11.79 -14.04 -16.08
CA TYR A 311 -11.93 -14.33 -14.65
C TYR A 311 -11.96 -15.83 -14.33
N ASP A 312 -12.33 -16.66 -15.33
CA ASP A 312 -12.36 -18.12 -15.23
C ASP A 312 -10.99 -18.77 -15.52
N ASP A 313 -9.95 -17.96 -15.79
CA ASP A 313 -8.60 -18.44 -16.05
C ASP A 313 -7.87 -18.81 -14.76
N ALA A 314 -8.03 -20.06 -14.33
CA ALA A 314 -7.40 -20.55 -13.12
C ALA A 314 -5.87 -20.75 -13.23
N SER A 315 -5.30 -20.64 -14.44
CA SER A 315 -3.85 -20.75 -14.64
C SER A 315 -3.13 -19.43 -14.42
N SER A 316 -3.83 -18.31 -14.65
CA SER A 316 -3.31 -16.98 -14.43
C SER A 316 -3.40 -16.59 -12.95
N LYS A 317 -2.26 -16.27 -12.34
CA LYS A 317 -2.20 -15.87 -10.93
C LYS A 317 -3.07 -14.65 -10.67
N TYR A 318 -3.74 -14.65 -9.51
CA TYR A 318 -4.59 -13.57 -8.99
C TYR A 318 -5.92 -13.34 -9.72
N THR A 319 -6.35 -14.24 -10.60
CA THR A 319 -7.75 -14.23 -11.10
C THR A 319 -8.71 -14.78 -10.03
N PRO A 320 -10.03 -14.51 -10.15
CA PRO A 320 -11.05 -15.17 -9.33
C PRO A 320 -10.97 -16.71 -9.38
N ALA A 321 -10.80 -17.31 -10.55
CA ALA A 321 -10.69 -18.77 -10.66
C ALA A 321 -9.39 -19.33 -10.08
N TRP A 322 -8.27 -18.59 -10.13
CA TRP A 322 -7.05 -18.99 -9.42
C TRP A 322 -7.26 -18.97 -7.92
N GLN A 323 -7.95 -17.94 -7.41
CA GLN A 323 -8.21 -17.80 -5.98
C GLN A 323 -9.15 -18.88 -5.44
N GLU A 324 -10.11 -19.34 -6.25
CA GLU A 324 -11.06 -20.38 -5.86
C GLU A 324 -10.41 -21.76 -5.61
N GLN A 325 -9.22 -22.02 -6.17
CA GLN A 325 -8.45 -23.26 -6.01
C GLN A 325 -7.88 -23.45 -4.60
#